data_AF-A0A9J5WAY6-F1
#
_entry.id   AF-A0A9J5WAY6-F1
#
_cell.length_a   1.000
_cell.length_b   1.000
_cell.length_c   1.000
_cell.angle_alpha   90.00
_cell.angle_beta   90.00
_cell.angle_gamma   90.00
#
_symmetry.space_group_name_H-M   'P 1'
#
loop_
_entity.id
_entity.type
_entity.pdbx_description
1 polymer ?
#
loop_
_entity_poly.entity_id
_entity_poly.type
_entity_poly.pdbx_seq_one_letter_code
_entity_poly.pdbx_strand_id
1 'polypeptide(L)'
;MTRYLDTVAYTATAYKYRMHYEIILSSMGCEFQHFYPVNTKKVYNFSKLVIKRIMSPEEWGMSTLKELDYIHPEQKVPVKYNYWDYIDGFNKVLLYENANRKHSWFIKLCANIFDRNIPNWFCKWWTLYGPTIQILPESYKKLYLEWIDVSPKLTRLQEDNIFFEGISVMYFFIEFSIP
;
A
#
# COMPACT_ATOMS: atom_id res chain seq x y z
N MET A 1 9.63 7.50 19.14
CA MET A 1 9.37 6.69 17.94
C MET A 1 10.21 7.28 16.81
N THR A 2 11.39 6.70 16.58
CA THR A 2 12.42 7.31 15.72
C THR A 2 12.10 7.03 14.25
N ARG A 3 11.72 8.08 13.51
CA ARG A 3 11.22 8.04 12.11
C ARG A 3 12.34 8.01 11.06
N TYR A 4 13.47 7.39 11.36
CA TYR A 4 14.63 7.37 10.49
C TYR A 4 14.96 5.92 10.13
N LEU A 5 14.62 5.51 8.91
CA LEU A 5 15.16 4.29 8.32
C LEU A 5 16.17 4.72 7.27
N ASP A 6 17.40 4.89 7.75
CA ASP A 6 18.56 5.13 6.90
C ASP A 6 18.73 3.95 5.94
N THR A 7 19.12 4.24 4.70
CA THR A 7 19.43 3.23 3.67
C THR A 7 20.79 2.55 3.92
N VAL A 8 21.43 2.80 5.07
CA VAL A 8 22.79 2.35 5.36
C VAL A 8 22.74 1.15 6.30
N ALA A 9 23.22 0.00 5.81
CA ALA A 9 23.34 -1.22 6.58
C ALA A 9 24.36 -1.05 7.72
N TYR A 10 23.88 -0.80 8.95
CA TYR A 10 24.73 -0.89 10.13
C TYR A 10 24.79 -2.33 10.62
N THR A 11 26.02 -2.82 10.81
CA THR A 11 26.47 -4.22 10.83
C THR A 11 25.94 -5.10 11.97
N ALA A 12 25.13 -4.57 12.90
CA ALA A 12 24.48 -5.35 13.95
C ALA A 12 22.95 -5.46 13.80
N THR A 13 22.33 -4.66 12.93
CA THR A 13 20.87 -4.65 12.64
C THR A 13 20.58 -4.65 11.14
N ALA A 14 21.58 -5.06 10.35
CA ALA A 14 21.67 -4.95 8.89
C ALA A 14 20.54 -5.62 8.08
N TYR A 15 19.61 -6.34 8.72
CA TYR A 15 18.51 -7.06 8.07
C TYR A 15 17.15 -6.37 8.18
N LYS A 16 17.00 -5.29 8.96
CA LYS A 16 15.70 -4.61 9.18
C LYS A 16 15.68 -3.15 8.71
N TYR A 17 16.31 -2.87 7.57
CA TYR A 17 16.19 -1.57 6.91
C TYR A 17 15.06 -1.62 5.86
N ARG A 18 14.55 -0.47 5.43
CA ARG A 18 13.32 -0.34 4.62
C ARG A 18 13.22 -1.31 3.43
N MET A 19 14.34 -1.55 2.76
CA MET A 19 14.43 -2.46 1.61
C MET A 19 14.00 -3.90 1.95
N HIS A 20 14.31 -4.39 3.15
CA HIS A 20 13.86 -5.71 3.61
C HIS A 20 12.33 -5.82 3.57
N TYR A 21 11.66 -4.83 4.15
CA TYR A 21 10.20 -4.79 4.17
C TYR A 21 9.61 -4.52 2.78
N GLU A 22 10.25 -3.69 1.94
CA GLU A 22 9.83 -3.51 0.54
C GLU A 22 9.90 -4.81 -0.24
N ILE A 23 10.94 -5.63 -0.03
CA ILE A 23 11.06 -6.94 -0.69
C ILE A 23 9.95 -7.88 -0.21
N ILE A 24 9.69 -7.95 1.10
CA ILE A 24 8.59 -8.76 1.66
C ILE A 24 7.24 -8.33 1.07
N LEU A 25 6.97 -7.02 1.02
CA LEU A 25 5.72 -6.52 0.46
C LEU A 25 5.65 -6.80 -1.05
N SER A 26 6.78 -6.69 -1.76
CA SER A 26 6.86 -6.94 -3.20
C SER A 26 6.57 -8.39 -3.57
N SER A 27 7.13 -9.35 -2.80
CA SER A 27 6.88 -10.77 -3.02
C SER A 27 5.42 -11.16 -2.76
N MET A 28 4.71 -10.37 -1.94
CA MET A 28 3.33 -10.64 -1.51
C MET A 28 2.26 -9.84 -2.27
N GLY A 29 2.64 -9.11 -3.33
CA GLY A 29 1.69 -8.45 -4.22
C GLY A 29 1.64 -6.93 -4.11
N CYS A 30 2.70 -6.29 -3.61
CA CYS A 30 2.92 -4.85 -3.76
C CYS A 30 3.93 -4.56 -4.86
N GLU A 31 3.89 -3.37 -5.45
CA GLU A 31 4.90 -2.88 -6.39
C GLU A 31 5.31 -1.48 -6.01
N PHE A 32 6.61 -1.25 -5.92
CA PHE A 32 7.20 0.02 -5.54
C PHE A 32 7.90 0.66 -6.74
N GLN A 33 7.69 1.96 -6.89
CA GLN A 33 8.43 2.78 -7.84
C GLN A 33 8.85 4.06 -7.14
N HIS A 34 10.16 4.29 -7.06
CA HIS A 34 10.70 5.44 -6.35
C HIS A 34 11.26 6.49 -7.31
N PHE A 35 11.00 7.77 -7.01
CA PHE A 35 11.44 8.89 -7.81
C PHE A 35 12.44 9.75 -7.03
N TYR A 36 13.53 10.11 -7.71
CA TYR A 36 14.64 10.87 -7.13
C TYR A 36 14.66 12.29 -7.69
N PRO A 37 15.05 13.29 -6.89
CA PRO A 37 15.32 14.62 -7.41
C PRO A 37 16.53 14.58 -8.35
N VAL A 38 16.49 15.42 -9.39
CA VAL A 38 17.49 15.50 -10.48
C VAL A 38 18.94 15.58 -9.95
N ASN A 39 19.14 16.18 -8.77
CA ASN A 39 20.45 16.48 -8.21
C ASN A 39 21.00 15.43 -7.24
N THR A 40 20.21 14.43 -6.82
CA THR A 40 20.66 13.45 -5.81
C THR A 40 19.92 12.11 -5.91
N LYS A 41 20.66 11.02 -6.13
CA LYS A 41 20.11 9.64 -6.14
C LYS A 41 19.95 9.01 -4.75
N LYS A 42 20.21 9.74 -3.67
CA LYS A 42 20.20 9.20 -2.30
C LYS A 42 18.92 9.46 -1.51
N VAL A 43 18.09 10.42 -1.93
CA VAL A 43 16.88 10.82 -1.21
C VAL A 43 15.69 10.70 -2.14
N TYR A 44 14.64 10.03 -1.68
CA TYR A 44 13.40 9.93 -2.43
C TYR A 44 12.61 11.23 -2.33
N ASN A 45 12.20 11.77 -3.48
CA ASN A 45 11.29 12.90 -3.53
C ASN A 45 9.87 12.40 -3.20
N PHE A 46 9.39 11.48 -4.03
CA PHE A 46 8.12 10.79 -3.84
C PHE A 46 8.24 9.33 -4.31
N SER A 47 7.30 8.51 -3.85
CA SER A 47 7.24 7.08 -4.20
C SER A 47 5.83 6.72 -4.61
N LYS A 48 5.70 5.76 -5.52
CA LYS A 48 4.44 5.12 -5.88
C LYS A 48 4.42 3.71 -5.30
N LEU A 49 3.30 3.35 -4.67
CA LEU A 49 2.99 2.00 -4.22
C LEU A 49 1.72 1.54 -4.95
N VAL A 50 1.82 0.45 -5.69
CA VAL A 50 0.65 -0.26 -6.21
C VAL A 50 0.44 -1.51 -5.37
N ILE A 51 -0.68 -1.58 -4.66
CA ILE A 51 -1.09 -2.76 -3.92
C ILE A 51 -1.99 -3.56 -4.85
N LYS A 52 -1.58 -4.77 -5.20
CA LYS A 52 -2.35 -5.73 -6.01
C LYS A 52 -3.04 -6.80 -5.17
N ARG A 53 -2.54 -7.04 -3.96
CA ARG A 53 -3.07 -8.04 -3.02
C ARG A 53 -2.70 -7.68 -1.59
N ILE A 54 -3.62 -7.92 -0.66
CA ILE A 54 -3.36 -7.94 0.78
C ILE A 54 -3.55 -9.38 1.24
N MET A 55 -2.52 -9.97 1.85
CA MET A 55 -2.55 -11.36 2.28
C MET A 55 -3.24 -11.49 3.64
N SER A 56 -4.17 -12.44 3.75
CA SER A 56 -4.82 -12.77 5.02
C SER A 56 -4.02 -13.80 5.83
N PRO A 57 -4.27 -13.92 7.15
CA PRO A 57 -3.60 -14.94 7.97
C PRO A 57 -3.86 -16.36 7.46
N GLU A 58 -5.07 -16.61 6.95
CA GLU A 58 -5.47 -17.92 6.40
C GLU A 58 -4.74 -18.23 5.09
N GLU A 59 -4.48 -17.21 4.27
CA GLU A 59 -3.71 -17.34 3.04
C GLU A 59 -2.20 -17.54 3.28
N TRP A 60 -1.67 -17.13 4.44
CA TRP A 60 -0.26 -17.32 4.80
C TRP A 60 0.10 -18.80 5.06
N GLY A 61 -0.86 -19.55 5.60
CA GLY A 61 -0.76 -20.99 5.85
C GLY A 61 -1.25 -21.38 7.25
N MET A 62 -0.94 -22.61 7.66
CA MET A 62 -1.43 -23.21 8.91
C MET A 62 -0.97 -22.47 10.20
N SER A 63 0.06 -21.63 10.11
CA SER A 63 0.57 -20.84 11.22
C SER A 63 1.14 -19.52 10.73
N THR A 64 0.81 -18.41 11.41
CA THR A 64 1.40 -17.08 11.16
C THR A 64 2.88 -17.01 11.53
N LEU A 65 3.37 -17.99 12.31
CA LEU A 65 4.78 -18.15 12.65
C LEU A 65 5.56 -18.94 11.59
N LYS A 66 4.88 -19.46 10.56
CA LYS A 66 5.57 -20.11 9.44
C LYS A 66 6.50 -19.09 8.80
N GLU A 67 7.79 -19.41 8.82
CA GLU A 67 8.83 -18.61 8.20
C GLU A 67 8.83 -18.86 6.69
N LEU A 68 8.85 -17.77 5.94
CA LEU A 68 9.21 -17.76 4.52
C LEU A 68 10.58 -17.12 4.39
N ASP A 69 11.27 -17.39 3.29
CA ASP A 69 12.60 -16.87 3.03
C ASP A 69 12.68 -16.16 1.69
N TYR A 70 13.63 -15.23 1.59
CA TYR A 70 14.04 -14.65 0.33
C TYR A 70 15.56 -14.48 0.32
N ILE A 71 16.15 -14.44 -0.86
CA ILE A 71 17.59 -14.19 -1.01
C ILE A 71 17.81 -12.69 -1.08
N HIS A 72 18.58 -12.15 -0.14
CA HIS A 72 18.89 -10.73 -0.13
C HIS A 72 19.65 -10.32 -1.41
N PRO A 73 19.18 -9.31 -2.17
CA PRO A 73 19.74 -9.00 -3.48
C PRO A 73 21.22 -8.58 -3.42
N GLU A 74 21.62 -7.82 -2.41
CA GLU A 74 23.01 -7.37 -2.22
C GLU A 74 23.88 -8.40 -1.49
N GLN A 75 23.47 -8.85 -0.29
CA GLN A 75 24.26 -9.73 0.57
C GLN A 75 24.26 -11.20 0.12
N LYS A 76 23.35 -11.61 -0.78
CA LYS A 76 23.18 -12.98 -1.27
C LYS A 76 22.97 -14.04 -0.17
N VAL A 77 22.48 -13.64 1.01
CA VAL A 77 22.15 -14.53 2.11
C VAL A 77 20.63 -14.77 2.20
N PRO A 78 20.18 -15.96 2.63
CA PRO A 78 18.77 -16.20 2.90
C PRO A 78 18.34 -15.42 4.14
N VAL A 79 17.27 -14.64 4.00
CA VAL A 79 16.65 -13.88 5.09
C VAL A 79 15.26 -14.45 5.31
N LYS A 80 14.97 -14.77 6.57
CA LYS A 80 13.67 -15.31 6.98
C LYS A 80 12.75 -14.20 7.48
N TYR A 81 11.46 -14.37 7.25
CA TYR A 81 10.41 -13.48 7.72
C TYR A 81 9.11 -14.25 7.95
N ASN A 82 8.25 -13.76 8.83
CA ASN A 82 6.95 -14.34 9.10
C ASN A 82 5.81 -13.35 8.76
N TYR A 83 4.57 -13.75 9.05
CA TYR A 83 3.40 -12.93 8.75
C TYR A 83 3.38 -11.59 9.51
N TRP A 84 3.93 -11.56 10.72
CA TRP A 84 4.02 -10.34 11.51
C TRP A 84 5.04 -9.35 10.92
N ASP A 85 6.13 -9.84 10.35
CA ASP A 85 7.09 -9.00 9.61
C ASP A 85 6.44 -8.40 8.35
N TYR A 86 5.58 -9.16 7.67
CA TYR A 86 4.77 -8.65 6.54
C TYR A 86 3.83 -7.51 6.97
N ILE A 87 3.09 -7.69 8.07
CA ILE A 87 2.22 -6.64 8.62
C ILE A 87 3.04 -5.41 9.04
N ASP A 88 4.15 -5.61 9.75
CA ASP A 88 5.01 -4.51 10.21
C ASP A 88 5.61 -3.76 9.02
N GLY A 89 5.86 -4.44 7.90
CA GLY A 89 6.35 -3.85 6.67
C GLY A 89 5.52 -2.66 6.18
N PHE A 90 4.20 -2.70 6.32
CA PHE A 90 3.35 -1.56 5.95
C PHE A 90 3.72 -0.29 6.74
N ASN A 91 3.91 -0.41 8.06
CA ASN A 91 4.33 0.71 8.89
C ASN A 91 5.76 1.15 8.56
N LYS A 92 6.70 0.19 8.47
CA LYS A 92 8.12 0.48 8.30
C LYS A 92 8.41 1.13 6.95
N VAL A 93 7.67 0.76 5.90
CA VAL A 93 7.85 1.33 4.56
C VAL A 93 7.08 2.64 4.40
N LEU A 94 5.79 2.67 4.74
CA LEU A 94 4.94 3.82 4.41
C LEU A 94 5.11 5.00 5.37
N LEU A 95 5.61 4.78 6.58
CA LEU A 95 5.96 5.87 7.51
C LEU A 95 7.39 6.39 7.30
N TYR A 96 8.01 6.07 6.17
CA TYR A 96 9.31 6.63 5.81
C TYR A 96 9.22 8.15 5.64
N GLU A 97 10.02 8.87 6.42
CA GLU A 97 10.30 10.29 6.26
C GLU A 97 11.76 10.48 5.85
N ASN A 98 12.03 11.32 4.86
CA ASN A 98 13.41 11.72 4.58
C ASN A 98 13.90 12.72 5.64
N ALA A 99 15.20 13.06 5.60
CA ALA A 99 15.83 14.01 6.54
C ALA A 99 15.11 15.38 6.62
N ASN A 100 14.41 15.76 5.55
CA ASN A 100 13.68 17.01 5.46
C ASN A 100 12.19 16.88 5.83
N ARG A 101 11.73 15.69 6.27
CA ARG A 101 10.32 15.34 6.53
C ARG A 101 9.39 15.61 5.34
N LYS A 102 9.92 15.50 4.13
CA LYS A 102 9.25 15.79 2.86
C LYS A 102 9.26 14.55 1.99
N HIS A 103 8.49 13.54 2.35
CA HIS A 103 8.27 12.38 1.50
C HIS A 103 6.78 12.17 1.29
N SER A 104 6.40 11.90 0.04
CA SER A 104 5.01 11.67 -0.33
C SER A 104 4.86 10.33 -1.02
N TRP A 105 3.78 9.62 -0.68
CA TRP A 105 3.41 8.35 -1.27
C TRP A 105 2.17 8.50 -2.15
N PHE A 106 2.25 7.97 -3.37
CA PHE A 106 1.11 7.76 -4.25
C PHE A 106 0.70 6.30 -4.17
N ILE A 107 -0.43 6.02 -3.53
CA ILE A 107 -0.90 4.65 -3.30
C ILE A 107 -2.05 4.34 -4.25
N LYS A 108 -1.91 3.26 -5.02
CA LYS A 108 -2.96 2.69 -5.88
C LYS A 108 -3.39 1.35 -5.32
N LEU A 109 -4.69 1.18 -5.05
CA LEU A 109 -5.29 -0.11 -4.73
C LEU A 109 -5.90 -0.69 -6.00
N CYS A 110 -5.50 -1.91 -6.39
CA CYS A 110 -6.14 -2.61 -7.48
C CYS A 110 -7.49 -3.20 -7.03
N ALA A 111 -8.49 -3.18 -7.92
CA ALA A 111 -9.86 -3.58 -7.60
C ALA A 111 -9.99 -5.05 -7.14
N ASN A 112 -9.13 -5.92 -7.66
CA ASN A 112 -9.04 -7.34 -7.31
C ASN A 112 -8.75 -7.62 -5.82
N ILE A 113 -8.32 -6.61 -5.05
CA ILE A 113 -8.19 -6.72 -3.60
C ILE A 113 -9.56 -6.87 -2.93
N PHE A 114 -10.57 -6.19 -3.44
CA PHE A 114 -11.92 -6.20 -2.87
C PHE A 114 -12.68 -7.49 -3.13
N ASP A 115 -12.25 -8.30 -4.11
CA ASP A 115 -12.80 -9.63 -4.38
C ASP A 115 -12.40 -10.66 -3.30
N ARG A 116 -11.47 -10.28 -2.41
CA ARG A 116 -10.95 -11.14 -1.33
C ARG A 116 -11.34 -10.57 0.03
N ASN A 117 -11.29 -11.43 1.05
CA ASN A 117 -11.50 -10.98 2.41
C ASN A 117 -10.32 -10.10 2.88
N ILE A 118 -10.56 -8.80 3.01
CA ILE A 118 -9.55 -7.85 3.46
C ILE A 118 -9.33 -8.04 4.97
N PRO A 119 -8.10 -8.27 5.42
CA PRO A 119 -7.84 -8.49 6.84
C PRO A 119 -8.20 -7.28 7.70
N ASN A 120 -8.79 -7.54 8.87
CA ASN A 120 -9.19 -6.50 9.83
C ASN A 120 -8.03 -5.59 10.26
N TRP A 121 -6.81 -6.12 10.35
CA TRP A 121 -5.64 -5.30 10.69
C TRP A 121 -5.35 -4.24 9.62
N PHE A 122 -5.56 -4.58 8.34
CA PHE A 122 -5.34 -3.65 7.23
C PHE A 122 -6.42 -2.57 7.22
N CYS A 123 -7.70 -2.93 7.42
CA CYS A 123 -8.79 -1.96 7.56
C CYS A 123 -8.56 -0.97 8.71
N LYS A 124 -8.08 -1.46 9.86
CA LYS A 124 -7.72 -0.62 11.01
C LYS A 124 -6.53 0.29 10.67
N TRP A 125 -5.50 -0.25 10.06
CA TRP A 125 -4.32 0.50 9.64
C TRP A 125 -4.69 1.60 8.63
N TRP A 126 -5.48 1.27 7.62
CA TRP A 126 -5.93 2.19 6.57
C TRP A 126 -6.83 3.30 7.14
N THR A 127 -7.67 2.99 8.13
CA THR A 127 -8.47 4.01 8.82
C THR A 127 -7.59 5.02 9.56
N LEU A 128 -6.45 4.59 10.11
CA LEU A 128 -5.55 5.45 10.89
C LEU A 128 -4.55 6.24 10.04
N TYR A 129 -4.00 5.61 9.00
CA TYR A 129 -2.87 6.14 8.22
C TYR A 129 -3.19 6.37 6.74
N GLY A 130 -4.36 5.94 6.28
CA GLY A 130 -4.79 6.13 4.90
C GLY A 130 -4.98 7.60 4.54
N PRO A 131 -5.17 7.90 3.24
CA PRO A 131 -5.34 9.24 2.76
C PRO A 131 -6.59 9.88 3.38
N THR A 132 -6.44 11.10 3.88
CA THR A 132 -7.54 11.91 4.41
C THR A 132 -8.11 12.79 3.31
N ILE A 133 -9.44 12.96 3.26
CA ILE A 133 -10.12 13.77 2.23
C ILE A 133 -9.61 15.22 2.20
N GLN A 134 -9.07 15.73 3.31
CA GLN A 134 -8.52 17.08 3.42
C GLN A 134 -7.27 17.31 2.56
N ILE A 135 -6.56 16.26 2.13
CA ILE A 135 -5.40 16.40 1.24
C ILE A 135 -5.80 16.49 -0.24
N LEU A 136 -7.07 16.24 -0.57
CA LEU A 136 -7.55 16.34 -1.95
C LEU A 136 -7.70 17.82 -2.34
N PRO A 137 -7.25 18.22 -3.54
CA PRO A 137 -7.58 19.53 -4.07
C PRO A 137 -9.10 19.73 -4.17
N GLU A 138 -9.57 20.97 -4.00
CA GLU A 138 -10.99 21.26 -3.82
C GLU A 138 -11.87 20.74 -4.98
N SER A 139 -11.35 20.79 -6.22
CA SER A 139 -12.01 20.23 -7.40
C SER A 139 -12.30 18.73 -7.28
N TYR A 140 -11.32 17.94 -6.81
CA TYR A 140 -11.47 16.50 -6.62
C TYR A 140 -12.29 16.17 -5.38
N LYS A 141 -12.15 16.98 -4.32
CA LYS A 141 -12.92 16.82 -3.09
C LYS A 141 -14.41 16.96 -3.36
N LYS A 142 -14.82 17.94 -4.17
CA LYS A 142 -16.22 18.12 -4.56
C LYS A 142 -16.77 16.89 -5.29
N LEU A 143 -16.04 16.38 -6.29
CA LEU A 143 -16.42 15.17 -7.02
C LEU A 143 -16.52 13.94 -6.10
N TYR A 144 -15.59 13.80 -5.17
CA TYR A 144 -15.61 12.71 -4.19
C TYR A 144 -16.83 12.78 -3.26
N LEU A 145 -17.19 13.97 -2.77
CA LEU A 145 -18.37 14.16 -1.93
C LEU A 145 -19.67 13.88 -2.69
N GLU A 146 -19.78 14.32 -3.95
CA GLU A 146 -20.90 13.98 -4.83
C GLU A 146 -20.98 12.46 -5.03
N TRP A 147 -19.84 11.79 -5.23
CA TRP A 147 -19.81 10.33 -5.35
C TRP A 147 -20.26 9.61 -4.08
N ILE A 148 -19.84 10.06 -2.89
CA ILE A 148 -20.29 9.48 -1.61
C ILE A 148 -21.82 9.55 -1.47
N ASP A 149 -22.46 10.63 -1.92
CA ASP A 149 -23.93 10.75 -1.83
C ASP A 149 -24.65 9.81 -2.82
N VAL A 150 -24.06 9.63 -4.01
CA VAL A 150 -24.67 8.85 -5.10
C VAL A 150 -24.37 7.35 -4.99
N SER A 151 -23.20 6.95 -4.48
CA SER A 151 -22.76 5.55 -4.48
C SER A 151 -23.70 4.58 -3.76
N PRO A 152 -24.24 4.88 -2.56
CA PRO A 152 -25.13 3.96 -1.88
C PRO A 152 -26.46 3.79 -2.61
N LYS A 153 -26.89 4.82 -3.35
CA LYS A 153 -28.10 4.78 -4.17
C LYS A 153 -27.88 3.84 -5.36
N LEU A 154 -26.72 3.91 -6.03
CA LEU A 154 -26.37 2.99 -7.11
C LEU A 154 -26.24 1.54 -6.63
N THR A 155 -25.62 1.30 -5.47
CA THR A 155 -25.51 -0.05 -4.89
C THR A 155 -26.89 -0.66 -4.61
N ARG A 156 -27.82 0.11 -4.03
CA ARG A 156 -29.20 -0.36 -3.81
C ARG A 156 -29.93 -0.66 -5.11
N LEU A 157 -29.79 0.20 -6.12
CA LEU A 157 -30.38 -0.03 -7.44
C LEU A 157 -29.82 -1.29 -8.13
N GLN A 158 -28.55 -1.66 -7.86
CA GLN A 158 -27.98 -2.93 -8.30
C GLN A 158 -28.55 -4.13 -7.53
N GLU A 159 -28.67 -4.03 -6.21
CA GLU A 159 -29.28 -5.08 -5.36
C GLU A 159 -30.75 -5.34 -5.76
N ASP A 160 -31.48 -4.29 -6.12
CA ASP A 160 -32.86 -4.37 -6.58
C ASP A 160 -32.99 -4.84 -8.04
N ASN A 161 -31.87 -5.15 -8.72
CA ASN A 161 -31.81 -5.62 -10.11
C ASN A 161 -32.51 -4.68 -11.12
N ILE A 162 -32.53 -3.37 -10.82
CA ILE A 162 -33.22 -2.35 -11.63
C ILE A 162 -32.37 -1.94 -12.86
N PHE A 163 -31.14 -2.44 -13.00
CA PHE A 163 -30.29 -2.14 -14.16
C PHE A 163 -30.67 -2.94 -15.41
N PHE A 164 -30.90 -2.19 -16.49
CA PHE A 164 -31.28 -2.69 -17.82
C PHE A 164 -30.29 -3.71 -18.39
N GLU A 165 -30.82 -4.79 -18.96
CA GLU A 165 -30.10 -5.70 -19.85
C GLU A 165 -29.23 -4.89 -20.83
N GLY A 166 -27.91 -5.07 -20.79
CA GLY A 166 -26.98 -4.55 -21.80
C GLY A 166 -25.99 -3.47 -21.35
N ILE A 167 -26.08 -2.92 -20.14
CA ILE A 167 -25.01 -2.05 -19.62
C ILE A 167 -24.00 -2.91 -18.86
N SER A 168 -22.97 -3.37 -19.57
CA SER A 168 -21.75 -3.89 -18.96
C SER A 168 -21.20 -2.82 -18.02
N VAL A 169 -21.05 -3.21 -16.76
CA VAL A 169 -20.60 -2.39 -15.62
C VAL A 169 -19.56 -1.34 -16.04
N MET A 170 -19.96 -0.06 -16.08
CA MET A 170 -19.00 1.05 -16.18
C MET A 170 -18.30 1.17 -14.83
N TYR A 171 -17.20 0.44 -14.65
CA TYR A 171 -16.25 0.71 -13.58
C TYR A 171 -15.61 2.07 -13.86
N PHE A 172 -16.04 3.12 -13.17
CA PHE A 172 -15.29 4.37 -13.13
C PHE A 172 -13.98 4.13 -12.36
N PHE A 173 -12.92 3.83 -13.10
CA PHE A 173 -11.56 3.88 -12.57
C PHE A 173 -11.13 5.34 -12.47
N ILE A 174 -11.23 5.94 -11.28
CA ILE A 174 -10.54 7.20 -11.00
C ILE A 174 -9.10 6.85 -10.62
N GLU A 175 -8.22 6.85 -11.63
CA GLU A 175 -6.78 6.85 -11.38
C GLU A 175 -6.37 8.22 -10.85
N PHE A 176 -6.19 8.33 -9.54
CA PHE A 176 -5.58 9.51 -8.94
C PHE A 176 -4.09 9.53 -9.27
N SER A 177 -3.72 10.24 -10.32
CA SER A 177 -2.36 10.76 -10.47
C SER A 177 -2.36 12.18 -9.92
N ILE A 178 -1.77 12.37 -8.75
CA ILE A 178 -1.47 13.73 -8.27
C ILE A 178 -0.26 14.21 -9.08
N PRO A 179 -0.31 15.42 -9.66
CA PRO A 179 0.78 15.97 -10.47
C PRO A 179 2.09 16.17 -9.70
#